data_AF-A0A8T0QX02-F1
#
_entry.id   AF-A0A8T0QX02-F1
#
_cell.length_a   1.000
_cell.length_b   1.000
_cell.length_c   1.000
_cell.angle_alpha   90.00
_cell.angle_beta   90.00
_cell.angle_gamma   90.00
#
_symmetry.space_group_name_H-M   'P 1'
#
loop_
_entity.id
_entity.type
_entity.pdbx_description
1 polymer ?
#
loop_
_entity_poly.entity_id
_entity_poly.type
_entity_poly.pdbx_seq_one_letter_code
_entity_poly.pdbx_strand_id
1 'polypeptide(L)'
;MSYQLLHRCSAAVVDIAVSPLGHLIYFATTSCAGWGLLAALTVRAPNRRPRGIDMLFTAVSAATVSSMSAAEMEVFSDGQLVVLTVLMLSGGEVFLSFLGLVSKLMILRNDSYQPVPATTEDPPSPRPPGDAEAEDPLRRGSPEASRNGYQRVPPTADHPDPPRRRDAVCSLVCIVLAILLVANVGGAAAVAAYIYAAPGARWTLSRKSLGVGIFAVFTTVSTFANCGFVPTNENMMVFSRDLPLLVLLAALALVGNTLFPQVLAACVHVVWRLRPEEPPVPMMIPGETTGYDHLLPPLRCRMLAATVAFFIAMQAALLCGMEWGGALRGLSAVEKVVNAVSLAVNSRHTGESTLDLSTLAPAVVVLMMTRTRRLMSVLRQVRPTGCGWVERRGPRSVALECWNCTLVG
;
A
#
# COMPACT_ATOMS: atom_id res chain seq x y z
N MET A 1 31.81 6.30 -20.18
CA MET A 1 30.65 6.15 -21.08
C MET A 1 29.67 5.07 -20.61
N SER A 2 30.13 3.89 -20.16
CA SER A 2 29.26 2.79 -19.68
C SER A 2 28.44 3.13 -18.43
N TYR A 3 28.97 3.92 -17.49
CA TYR A 3 28.24 4.30 -16.25
C TYR A 3 27.06 5.25 -16.53
N GLN A 4 27.19 6.18 -17.47
CA GLN A 4 26.10 7.08 -17.87
C GLN A 4 25.02 6.38 -18.69
N LEU A 5 25.39 5.39 -19.51
CA LEU A 5 24.43 4.52 -20.20
C LEU A 5 23.65 3.64 -19.21
N LEU A 6 24.34 3.05 -18.22
CA LEU A 6 23.69 2.28 -17.15
C LEU A 6 22.72 3.16 -16.34
N HIS A 7 23.12 4.40 -16.04
CA HIS A 7 22.30 5.37 -15.32
C HIS A 7 21.07 5.81 -16.13
N ARG A 8 21.22 6.09 -17.43
CA ARG A 8 20.09 6.42 -18.32
C ARG A 8 19.14 5.24 -18.50
N CYS A 9 19.65 4.02 -18.61
CA CYS A 9 18.82 2.81 -18.62
C CYS A 9 18.09 2.60 -17.28
N SER A 10 18.76 2.82 -16.15
CA SER A 10 18.12 2.70 -14.83
C SER A 10 17.04 3.75 -14.60
N ALA A 11 17.26 5.00 -15.03
CA ALA A 11 16.29 6.07 -14.94
C ALA A 11 15.09 5.83 -15.88
N ALA A 12 15.34 5.40 -17.13
CA ALA A 12 14.28 5.08 -18.08
C ALA A 12 13.44 3.87 -17.65
N VAL A 13 14.05 2.83 -17.05
CA VAL A 13 13.32 1.68 -16.50
C VAL A 13 12.43 2.09 -15.33
N VAL A 14 12.90 3.02 -14.49
CA VAL A 14 12.13 3.55 -13.36
C VAL A 14 11.01 4.47 -13.85
N ASP A 15 11.24 5.32 -14.85
CA ASP A 15 10.22 6.18 -15.45
C ASP A 15 9.13 5.35 -16.16
N ILE A 16 9.52 4.28 -16.86
CA ILE A 16 8.57 3.32 -17.44
C ILE A 16 7.76 2.65 -16.33
N ALA A 17 8.40 2.21 -15.24
CA ALA A 17 7.73 1.55 -14.12
C ALA A 17 6.73 2.45 -13.36
N VAL A 18 6.92 3.77 -13.38
CA VAL A 18 6.03 4.76 -12.72
C VAL A 18 4.91 5.24 -13.66
N SER A 19 5.02 4.99 -14.97
CA SER A 19 3.98 5.33 -15.94
C SER A 19 2.74 4.40 -15.82
N PRO A 20 1.53 4.87 -16.18
CA PRO A 20 0.33 4.01 -16.21
C PRO A 20 0.50 2.82 -17.17
N LEU A 21 1.30 2.98 -18.24
CA LEU A 21 1.67 1.89 -19.14
C LEU A 21 2.58 0.87 -18.45
N GLY A 22 3.48 1.30 -17.58
CA GLY A 22 4.32 0.42 -16.75
C GLY A 22 3.48 -0.44 -15.81
N HIS A 23 2.49 0.14 -15.15
CA HIS A 23 1.55 -0.62 -14.31
C HIS A 23 0.77 -1.65 -15.14
N LEU A 24 0.30 -1.29 -16.35
CA LEU A 24 -0.38 -2.22 -17.23
C LEU A 24 0.53 -3.39 -17.64
N ILE A 25 1.78 -3.09 -18.02
CA ILE A 25 2.78 -4.10 -18.39
C ILE A 25 3.08 -5.00 -17.19
N TYR A 26 3.26 -4.43 -16.00
CA TYR A 26 3.45 -5.18 -14.75
C TYR A 26 2.32 -6.17 -14.48
N PHE A 27 1.06 -5.73 -14.53
CA PHE A 27 -0.08 -6.62 -14.31
C PHE A 27 -0.22 -7.68 -15.40
N ALA A 28 0.00 -7.31 -16.67
CA ALA A 28 -0.07 -8.26 -17.78
C ALA A 28 1.02 -9.33 -17.67
N THR A 29 2.27 -8.92 -17.44
CA THR A 29 3.39 -9.86 -17.28
C THR A 29 3.24 -10.75 -16.06
N THR A 30 2.83 -10.20 -14.91
CA THR A 30 2.58 -10.96 -13.68
C THR A 30 1.46 -11.98 -13.89
N SER A 31 0.38 -11.60 -14.57
CA SER A 31 -0.75 -12.50 -14.86
C SER A 31 -0.36 -13.61 -15.84
N CYS A 32 0.39 -13.29 -16.90
CA CYS A 32 0.89 -14.26 -17.87
C CYS A 32 1.89 -15.24 -17.24
N ALA A 33 2.81 -14.74 -16.41
CA ALA A 33 3.74 -15.58 -15.66
C ALA A 33 2.99 -16.50 -14.69
N GLY A 34 2.00 -15.97 -13.97
CA GLY A 34 1.12 -16.74 -13.09
C GLY A 34 0.40 -17.86 -13.84
N TRP A 35 -0.19 -17.56 -15.00
CA TRP A 35 -0.82 -18.57 -15.86
C TRP A 35 0.16 -19.65 -16.31
N GLY A 36 1.37 -19.27 -16.75
CA GLY A 36 2.41 -20.21 -17.15
C GLY A 36 2.82 -21.15 -16.00
N LEU A 37 3.01 -20.62 -14.79
CA LEU A 37 3.34 -21.41 -13.61
C LEU A 37 2.18 -22.34 -13.21
N LEU A 38 0.93 -21.85 -13.23
CA LEU A 38 -0.25 -22.68 -12.95
C LEU A 38 -0.40 -23.82 -13.97
N ALA A 39 -0.10 -23.57 -15.24
CA ALA A 39 -0.17 -24.56 -16.31
C ALA A 39 0.96 -25.61 -16.23
N ALA A 40 2.14 -25.21 -15.76
CA ALA A 40 3.32 -26.08 -15.61
C ALA A 40 3.21 -27.01 -14.38
N LEU A 41 2.53 -26.57 -13.32
CA LEU A 41 2.36 -27.37 -12.11
C LEU A 41 1.28 -28.44 -12.26
N THR A 42 1.50 -29.60 -11.63
CA THR A 42 0.54 -30.70 -11.62
C THR A 42 -0.66 -30.35 -10.73
N VAL A 43 -1.86 -30.50 -11.27
CA VAL A 43 -3.14 -30.29 -10.57
C VAL A 43 -3.39 -31.46 -9.60
N ARG A 44 -3.99 -31.17 -8.44
CA ARG A 44 -4.28 -32.19 -7.41
C ARG A 44 -5.26 -33.27 -7.91
N ALA A 45 -6.26 -32.85 -8.69
CA ALA A 45 -7.23 -33.75 -9.32
C ALA A 45 -7.09 -33.71 -10.85
N PRO A 46 -6.29 -34.60 -11.48
CA PRO A 46 -6.01 -34.54 -12.92
C PRO A 46 -7.28 -34.72 -13.77
N ASN A 47 -8.26 -35.49 -13.28
CA ASN A 47 -9.54 -35.72 -13.97
C ASN A 47 -10.47 -34.49 -13.97
N ARG A 48 -10.21 -33.48 -13.13
CA ARG A 48 -10.97 -32.22 -13.06
C ARG A 48 -10.11 -31.02 -13.43
N ARG A 49 -9.06 -31.21 -14.25
CA ARG A 49 -8.15 -30.13 -14.63
C ARG A 49 -8.94 -28.97 -15.27
N PRO A 50 -8.82 -27.74 -14.73
CA PRO A 50 -9.45 -26.56 -15.32
C PRO A 50 -8.92 -26.31 -16.74
N ARG A 51 -9.71 -25.69 -17.61
CA ARG A 51 -9.22 -25.32 -18.94
C ARG A 51 -8.13 -24.26 -18.80
N GLY A 52 -7.23 -24.18 -19.78
CA GLY A 52 -6.15 -23.19 -19.77
C GLY A 52 -6.66 -21.74 -19.65
N ILE A 53 -7.83 -21.44 -20.21
CA ILE A 53 -8.48 -20.13 -20.09
C ILE A 53 -9.03 -19.87 -18.68
N ASP A 54 -9.53 -20.89 -17.99
CA ASP A 54 -10.00 -20.78 -16.60
C ASP A 54 -8.84 -20.53 -15.64
N MET A 55 -7.67 -21.15 -15.92
CA MET A 55 -6.43 -20.89 -15.19
C MET A 55 -5.92 -19.47 -15.43
N LEU A 56 -5.99 -18.97 -16.67
CA LEU A 56 -5.62 -17.59 -16.99
C LEU A 56 -6.55 -16.61 -16.26
N PHE A 57 -7.85 -16.84 -16.31
CA PHE A 57 -8.83 -16.03 -15.60
C PHE A 57 -8.56 -16.01 -14.08
N THR A 58 -8.27 -17.17 -13.49
CA THR A 58 -7.94 -17.27 -12.07
C THR A 58 -6.64 -16.56 -11.73
N ALA A 59 -5.60 -16.66 -12.58
CA ALA A 59 -4.32 -15.95 -12.40
C ALA A 59 -4.49 -14.43 -12.49
N VAL A 60 -5.22 -13.94 -13.50
CA VAL A 60 -5.57 -12.53 -13.64
C VAL A 60 -6.39 -12.06 -12.44
N SER A 61 -7.33 -12.88 -11.97
CA SER A 61 -8.15 -12.51 -10.81
C SER A 61 -7.35 -12.44 -9.50
N ALA A 62 -6.41 -13.37 -9.28
CA ALA A 62 -5.50 -13.31 -8.15
C ALA A 62 -4.58 -12.08 -8.22
N ALA A 63 -4.00 -11.81 -9.39
CA ALA A 63 -3.11 -10.67 -9.60
C ALA A 63 -3.85 -9.32 -9.48
N THR A 64 -5.11 -9.25 -9.88
CA THR A 64 -5.94 -8.04 -9.76
C THR A 64 -6.72 -7.98 -8.45
N VAL A 65 -6.58 -8.98 -7.57
CA VAL A 65 -7.23 -9.02 -6.25
C VAL A 65 -8.75 -8.90 -6.39
N SER A 66 -9.33 -9.59 -7.37
CA SER A 66 -10.78 -9.53 -7.66
C SER A 66 -11.58 -10.72 -7.10
N SER A 67 -10.92 -11.81 -6.69
CA SER A 67 -11.51 -13.08 -6.19
C SER A 67 -12.58 -13.75 -7.06
N MET A 68 -12.58 -13.51 -8.36
CA MET A 68 -13.42 -14.25 -9.29
C MET A 68 -12.69 -15.51 -9.76
N SER A 69 -13.17 -16.68 -9.37
CA SER A 69 -12.63 -17.96 -9.83
C SER A 69 -13.60 -18.66 -10.78
N ALA A 70 -13.11 -19.06 -11.95
CA ALA A 70 -13.85 -19.93 -12.87
C ALA A 70 -13.70 -21.42 -12.53
N ALA A 71 -12.78 -21.75 -11.61
CA ALA A 71 -12.51 -23.10 -11.15
C ALA A 71 -12.59 -23.19 -9.62
N GLU A 72 -12.99 -24.36 -9.13
CA GLU A 72 -12.99 -24.71 -7.71
C GLU A 72 -11.58 -24.61 -7.12
N MET A 73 -11.46 -24.01 -5.93
CA MET A 73 -10.16 -23.80 -5.27
C MET A 73 -9.53 -25.11 -4.77
N GLU A 74 -10.34 -26.12 -4.45
CA GLU A 74 -9.85 -27.43 -3.99
C GLU A 74 -9.20 -28.28 -5.09
N VAL A 75 -9.44 -27.94 -6.36
CA VAL A 75 -8.84 -28.63 -7.51
C VAL A 75 -7.35 -28.29 -7.62
N PHE A 76 -6.94 -27.09 -7.18
CA PHE A 76 -5.56 -26.65 -7.26
C PHE A 76 -4.65 -27.42 -6.29
N SER A 77 -3.43 -27.71 -6.72
CA SER A 77 -2.41 -28.33 -5.88
C SER A 77 -1.75 -27.31 -4.95
N ASP A 78 -1.10 -27.79 -3.89
CA ASP A 78 -0.36 -26.96 -2.94
C ASP A 78 0.62 -25.98 -3.62
N GLY A 79 1.32 -26.43 -4.67
CA GLY A 79 2.19 -25.56 -5.45
C GLY A 79 1.42 -24.46 -6.20
N GLN A 80 0.24 -24.77 -6.74
CA GLN A 80 -0.61 -23.79 -7.42
C GLN A 80 -1.21 -22.78 -6.43
N LEU A 81 -1.59 -23.21 -5.23
CA LEU A 81 -2.01 -22.30 -4.16
C LEU A 81 -0.88 -21.34 -3.77
N VAL A 82 0.38 -21.80 -3.72
CA VAL A 82 1.53 -20.92 -3.48
C VAL A 82 1.69 -19.90 -4.61
N VAL A 83 1.54 -20.30 -5.87
CA VAL A 83 1.58 -19.37 -7.02
C VAL A 83 0.49 -18.31 -6.89
N LEU A 84 -0.75 -18.72 -6.59
CA LEU A 84 -1.86 -17.79 -6.36
C LEU A 84 -1.58 -16.86 -5.17
N THR A 85 -0.96 -17.37 -4.09
CA THR A 85 -0.56 -16.56 -2.93
C THR A 85 0.41 -15.45 -3.33
N VAL A 86 1.42 -15.77 -4.14
CA VAL A 86 2.38 -14.79 -4.63
C VAL A 86 1.70 -13.75 -5.53
N LEU A 87 0.78 -14.19 -6.41
CA LEU A 87 0.00 -13.28 -7.27
C LEU A 87 -0.87 -12.33 -6.44
N MET A 88 -1.59 -12.84 -5.44
CA MET A 88 -2.41 -12.02 -4.53
C MET A 88 -1.56 -11.01 -3.75
N LEU A 89 -0.42 -11.43 -3.22
CA LEU A 89 0.50 -10.53 -2.53
C LEU A 89 1.02 -9.43 -3.47
N SER A 90 1.36 -9.79 -4.71
CA SER A 90 1.87 -8.86 -5.71
C SER A 90 0.83 -7.83 -6.17
N GLY A 91 -0.44 -8.23 -6.22
CA GLY A 91 -1.56 -7.37 -6.59
C GLY A 91 -2.09 -6.49 -5.45
N GLY A 92 -1.72 -6.78 -4.21
CA GLY A 92 -2.23 -6.08 -3.03
C GLY A 92 -1.86 -4.60 -3.00
N GLU A 93 -2.82 -3.76 -2.62
CA GLU A 93 -2.66 -2.29 -2.57
C GLU A 93 -1.46 -1.86 -1.73
N VAL A 94 -1.29 -2.46 -0.54
CA VAL A 94 -0.18 -2.17 0.37
C VAL A 94 1.18 -2.57 -0.23
N PHE A 95 1.23 -3.69 -0.95
CA PHE A 95 2.47 -4.16 -1.58
C PHE A 95 2.89 -3.27 -2.76
N LEU A 96 1.94 -2.86 -3.60
CA LEU A 96 2.20 -1.92 -4.69
C LEU A 96 2.66 -0.56 -4.15
N SER A 97 2.07 -0.12 -3.05
CA SER A 97 2.47 1.09 -2.34
C SER A 97 3.90 1.00 -1.77
N PHE A 98 4.27 -0.16 -1.21
CA PHE A 98 5.63 -0.46 -0.79
C PHE A 98 6.61 -0.43 -1.98
N LEU A 99 6.26 -1.04 -3.12
CA LEU A 99 7.10 -1.05 -4.31
C LEU A 99 7.35 0.37 -4.85
N GLY A 100 6.31 1.21 -4.87
CA GLY A 100 6.44 2.63 -5.22
C GLY A 100 7.39 3.39 -4.29
N LEU A 101 7.34 3.10 -2.99
CA LEU A 101 8.23 3.71 -2.01
C LEU A 101 9.69 3.25 -2.15
N VAL A 102 9.91 1.96 -2.42
CA VAL A 102 11.25 1.41 -2.71
C VAL A 102 11.82 2.02 -3.99
N SER A 103 11.01 2.16 -5.04
CA SER A 103 11.42 2.85 -6.28
C SER A 103 11.88 4.27 -5.99
N LYS A 104 11.11 5.03 -5.22
CA LYS A 104 11.47 6.38 -4.78
C LYS A 104 12.79 6.41 -3.98
N LEU A 105 13.01 5.43 -3.12
CA LEU A 105 14.27 5.29 -2.38
C LEU A 105 15.45 5.04 -3.33
N MET A 106 15.28 4.21 -4.35
CA MET A 106 16.32 3.94 -5.34
C MET A 106 16.68 5.21 -6.15
N ILE A 107 15.69 6.01 -6.54
CA ILE A 107 15.91 7.30 -7.23
C ILE A 107 16.73 8.24 -6.33
N LEU A 108 16.30 8.43 -5.08
CA LEU A 108 17.01 9.31 -4.13
C LEU A 108 18.44 8.83 -3.84
N ARG A 109 18.66 7.51 -3.82
CA ARG A 109 20.01 6.93 -3.67
C ARG A 109 20.89 7.26 -4.87
N ASN A 110 20.32 7.31 -6.07
CA ASN A 110 21.03 7.56 -7.31
C ASN A 110 21.35 9.06 -7.50
N ASP A 111 20.42 9.96 -7.16
CA ASP A 111 20.64 11.42 -7.21
C ASP A 111 21.75 11.89 -6.24
N SER A 112 21.94 11.18 -5.12
CA SER A 112 23.01 11.46 -4.15
C SER A 112 24.43 11.18 -4.70
N TYR A 113 24.56 10.57 -5.88
CA TYR A 113 25.84 10.19 -6.48
C TYR A 113 26.31 11.14 -7.59
N GLN A 114 25.63 12.26 -7.87
CA GLN A 114 26.16 13.22 -8.86
C GLN A 114 27.48 13.85 -8.35
N PRO A 115 28.63 13.60 -9.00
CA PRO A 115 29.84 14.34 -8.72
C PRO A 115 29.58 15.78 -9.15
N VAL A 116 29.81 16.74 -8.24
CA VAL A 116 29.86 18.16 -8.60
C VAL A 116 30.87 18.28 -9.75
N PRO A 117 30.47 18.78 -10.94
CA PRO A 117 31.45 19.02 -11.99
C PRO A 117 32.46 20.02 -11.43
N ALA A 118 33.73 19.62 -11.39
CA ALA A 118 34.81 20.55 -11.13
C ALA A 118 34.66 21.65 -12.17
N THR A 119 34.25 22.85 -11.74
CA THR A 119 34.36 24.04 -12.57
C THR A 119 35.83 24.17 -12.91
N THR A 120 36.17 23.89 -14.16
CA THR A 120 37.44 24.26 -14.74
C THR A 120 37.50 25.78 -14.64
N GLU A 121 38.21 26.29 -13.63
CA GLU A 121 38.61 27.69 -13.65
C GLU A 121 39.54 27.84 -14.86
N ASP A 122 39.06 28.54 -15.88
CA ASP A 122 39.90 28.97 -16.99
C ASP A 122 41.09 29.75 -16.41
N PRO A 123 42.34 29.44 -16.79
CA PRO A 123 43.48 30.19 -16.32
C PRO A 123 43.35 31.66 -16.75
N PRO A 124 43.65 32.63 -15.87
CA PRO A 124 43.51 34.04 -16.22
C PRO A 124 44.46 34.38 -17.38
N SER A 125 43.90 35.01 -18.40
CA SER A 125 44.65 35.52 -19.57
C SER A 125 45.75 36.50 -19.13
N PRO A 126 46.90 36.54 -19.83
CA PRO A 126 47.98 37.47 -19.49
C PRO A 126 47.54 38.90 -19.86
N ARG A 127 47.51 39.79 -18.87
CA ARG A 127 47.42 41.24 -19.12
C ARG A 127 48.75 41.75 -19.71
N PRO A 128 48.72 42.70 -20.66
CA PRO A 128 49.94 43.31 -21.20
C PRO A 128 50.65 44.18 -20.14
N PRO A 129 51.97 44.40 -20.28
CA PRO A 129 52.80 45.02 -19.25
C PRO A 129 52.44 46.51 -19.07
N GLY A 130 52.37 46.94 -17.81
CA GLY A 130 52.11 48.32 -17.45
C GLY A 130 53.32 49.23 -17.63
N ASP A 131 53.03 50.50 -17.88
CA ASP A 131 53.91 51.60 -17.52
C ASP A 131 53.76 51.87 -16.01
N ALA A 132 54.91 52.02 -15.37
CA ALA A 132 55.10 52.18 -13.94
C ALA A 132 54.65 53.56 -13.44
N GLU A 133 54.15 53.64 -12.20
CA GLU A 133 54.48 54.74 -11.29
C GLU A 133 54.09 54.46 -9.82
N ALA A 134 55.13 54.51 -8.97
CA ALA A 134 55.24 55.04 -7.60
C ALA A 134 54.32 54.56 -6.44
N GLU A 135 54.93 53.70 -5.61
CA GLU A 135 54.94 53.61 -4.13
C GLU A 135 54.17 54.64 -3.26
N ASP A 136 53.45 54.15 -2.24
CA ASP A 136 53.42 54.77 -0.89
C ASP A 136 53.25 53.68 0.20
N PRO A 137 54.24 53.47 1.10
CA PRO A 137 54.21 52.39 2.08
C PRO A 137 54.04 52.90 3.51
N LEU A 138 52.81 52.97 4.03
CA LEU A 138 52.60 52.99 5.50
C LEU A 138 51.18 52.60 5.96
N ARG A 139 50.92 51.29 6.11
CA ARG A 139 49.96 50.84 7.14
C ARG A 139 50.34 49.47 7.70
N ARG A 140 50.93 49.52 8.89
CA ARG A 140 51.31 48.40 9.75
C ARG A 140 50.05 47.77 10.35
N GLY A 141 49.81 46.48 10.03
CA GLY A 141 48.80 45.63 10.67
C GLY A 141 49.01 44.17 10.29
N SER A 142 49.34 43.33 11.28
CA SER A 142 49.44 41.87 11.22
C SER A 142 48.95 41.36 12.59
N PRO A 143 48.51 40.09 12.77
CA PRO A 143 48.22 39.04 11.80
C PRO A 143 46.80 38.45 12.00
N GLU A 144 46.01 38.27 10.95
CA GLU A 144 44.84 37.37 11.05
C GLU A 144 44.91 36.31 9.96
N ALA A 145 45.16 35.09 10.42
CA ALA A 145 44.99 33.86 9.67
C ALA A 145 43.58 33.87 9.04
N SER A 146 43.53 33.95 7.71
CA SER A 146 42.29 33.78 6.93
C SER A 146 41.81 32.34 7.09
N ARG A 147 41.06 32.11 8.17
CA ARG A 147 40.17 30.97 8.35
C ARG A 147 39.06 31.16 7.34
N ASN A 148 39.21 30.59 6.14
CA ASN A 148 38.19 30.66 5.09
C ASN A 148 36.86 30.13 5.66
N GLY A 149 35.99 31.07 5.97
CA GLY A 149 34.64 30.83 6.44
C GLY A 149 33.80 30.26 5.31
N TYR A 150 33.34 29.04 5.50
CA TYR A 150 32.19 28.53 4.78
C TYR A 150 30.99 29.42 5.11
N GLN A 151 30.60 30.29 4.18
CA GLN A 151 29.37 31.05 4.30
C GLN A 151 28.20 30.11 3.95
N ARG A 152 27.69 29.43 4.99
CA ARG A 152 26.47 28.63 4.94
C ARG A 152 25.30 29.59 4.69
N VAL A 153 24.77 29.60 3.47
CA VAL A 153 23.48 30.24 3.16
C VAL A 153 22.44 29.68 4.14
N PRO A 154 21.69 30.52 4.88
CA PRO A 154 20.72 30.02 5.84
C PRO A 154 19.60 29.29 5.09
N PRO A 155 19.17 28.12 5.57
CA PRO A 155 18.11 27.34 4.92
C PRO A 155 16.81 28.14 4.97
N THR A 156 16.25 28.46 3.80
CA THR A 156 14.85 28.83 3.68
C THR A 156 14.01 27.61 4.06
N ALA A 157 12.98 27.80 4.88
CA ALA A 157 12.24 26.75 5.57
C ALA A 157 11.43 25.79 4.66
N ASP A 158 11.49 25.94 3.33
CA ASP A 158 10.57 25.29 2.41
C ASP A 158 11.12 24.03 1.71
N HIS A 159 12.42 23.72 1.80
CA HIS A 159 13.00 22.51 1.20
C HIS A 159 13.88 21.72 2.19
N PRO A 160 13.44 20.53 2.66
CA PRO A 160 14.27 19.70 3.52
C PRO A 160 15.52 19.24 2.76
N ASP A 161 16.67 19.26 3.42
CA ASP A 161 17.94 18.84 2.85
C ASP A 161 17.84 17.42 2.24
N PRO A 162 18.47 17.15 1.07
CA PRO A 162 18.43 15.85 0.40
C PRO A 162 18.78 14.64 1.29
N PRO A 163 19.75 14.67 2.22
CA PRO A 163 19.99 13.56 3.15
C PRO A 163 18.80 13.29 4.08
N ARG A 164 18.12 14.33 4.59
CA ARG A 164 16.98 14.18 5.51
C ARG A 164 15.77 13.55 4.83
N ARG A 165 15.55 13.86 3.55
CA ARG A 165 14.47 13.25 2.75
C ARG A 165 14.69 11.76 2.54
N ARG A 166 15.94 11.36 2.28
CA ARG A 166 16.31 9.95 2.10
C ARG A 166 16.09 9.14 3.37
N ASP A 167 16.52 9.64 4.53
CA ASP A 167 16.37 8.94 5.80
C ASP A 167 14.90 8.77 6.20
N ALA A 168 14.06 9.76 5.90
CA ALA A 168 12.61 9.66 6.08
C ALA A 168 11.97 8.59 5.19
N VAL A 169 12.36 8.51 3.91
CA VAL A 169 11.87 7.48 2.98
C VAL A 169 12.36 6.09 3.40
N CYS A 170 13.63 5.93 3.78
CA CYS A 170 14.19 4.68 4.32
C CYS A 170 13.37 4.18 5.51
N SER A 171 13.11 5.06 6.47
CA SER A 171 12.35 4.71 7.68
C SER A 171 10.92 4.26 7.34
N LEU A 172 10.27 4.96 6.40
CA LEU A 172 8.93 4.59 5.95
C LEU A 172 8.91 3.23 5.23
N VAL A 173 9.91 2.93 4.41
CA VAL A 173 10.08 1.60 3.78
C VAL A 173 10.17 0.52 4.87
N CYS A 174 10.98 0.75 5.91
CA CYS A 174 11.12 -0.19 7.02
C CYS A 174 9.81 -0.38 7.79
N ILE A 175 9.06 0.70 8.05
CA ILE A 175 7.76 0.62 8.74
C ILE A 175 6.75 -0.18 7.92
N VAL A 176 6.60 0.12 6.63
CA VAL A 176 5.65 -0.59 5.76
C VAL A 176 6.04 -2.07 5.61
N LEU A 177 7.35 -2.36 5.46
CA LEU A 177 7.85 -3.73 5.45
C LEU A 177 7.55 -4.48 6.74
N ALA A 178 7.71 -3.83 7.90
CA ALA A 178 7.38 -4.41 9.19
C ALA A 178 5.87 -4.70 9.30
N ILE A 179 5.00 -3.79 8.83
CA ILE A 179 3.55 -4.03 8.79
C ILE A 179 3.22 -5.25 7.91
N LEU A 180 3.80 -5.32 6.70
CA LEU A 180 3.62 -6.47 5.79
C LEU A 180 4.06 -7.79 6.44
N LEU A 181 5.22 -7.80 7.10
CA LEU A 181 5.76 -8.99 7.76
C LEU A 181 4.88 -9.42 8.94
N VAL A 182 4.51 -8.48 9.83
CA VAL A 182 3.69 -8.78 11.01
C VAL A 182 2.29 -9.24 10.59
N ALA A 183 1.66 -8.57 9.61
CA ALA A 183 0.34 -8.93 9.15
C ALA A 183 0.30 -10.31 8.48
N ASN A 184 1.25 -10.61 7.58
CA ASN A 184 1.25 -11.87 6.85
C ASN A 184 1.87 -13.05 7.63
N VAL A 185 3.04 -12.87 8.23
CA VAL A 185 3.70 -13.95 8.99
C VAL A 185 3.03 -14.14 10.35
N GLY A 186 2.77 -13.04 11.07
CA GLY A 186 2.07 -13.08 12.35
C GLY A 186 0.61 -13.52 12.19
N GLY A 187 -0.08 -13.03 11.16
CA GLY A 187 -1.44 -13.48 10.82
C GLY A 187 -1.49 -14.97 10.47
N ALA A 188 -0.57 -15.47 9.63
CA ALA A 188 -0.53 -16.88 9.27
C ALA A 188 -0.20 -17.77 10.48
N ALA A 189 0.71 -17.32 11.35
CA ALA A 189 1.00 -18.01 12.60
C ALA A 189 -0.24 -18.06 13.52
N ALA A 190 -1.00 -16.97 13.63
CA ALA A 190 -2.23 -16.91 14.42
C ALA A 190 -3.33 -17.82 13.86
N VAL A 191 -3.54 -17.84 12.53
CA VAL A 191 -4.49 -18.73 11.87
C VAL A 191 -4.08 -20.20 12.07
N ALA A 192 -2.79 -20.52 11.87
CA ALA A 192 -2.28 -21.87 12.10
C ALA A 192 -2.45 -22.30 13.57
N ALA A 193 -2.11 -21.43 14.52
CA ALA A 193 -2.28 -21.70 15.95
C ALA A 193 -3.74 -21.96 16.31
N TYR A 194 -4.68 -21.21 15.73
CA TYR A 194 -6.11 -21.46 15.91
C TYR A 194 -6.52 -22.84 15.41
N ILE A 195 -6.12 -23.20 14.19
CA ILE A 195 -6.46 -24.49 13.58
C ILE A 195 -5.87 -25.66 14.38
N TYR A 196 -4.66 -25.51 14.92
CA TYR A 196 -4.07 -26.52 15.80
C TYR A 196 -4.80 -26.64 17.14
N ALA A 197 -5.28 -25.53 17.69
CA ALA A 197 -6.05 -25.51 18.94
C ALA A 197 -7.49 -26.04 18.77
N ALA A 198 -8.10 -25.86 17.58
CA ALA A 198 -9.47 -26.26 17.29
C ALA A 198 -9.52 -27.58 16.48
N PRO A 199 -9.77 -28.74 17.12
CA PRO A 199 -9.76 -30.04 16.43
C PRO A 199 -10.84 -30.14 15.34
N GLY A 200 -11.97 -29.44 15.49
CA GLY A 200 -13.02 -29.37 14.47
C GLY A 200 -12.54 -28.73 13.17
N ALA A 201 -11.86 -27.58 13.25
CA ALA A 201 -11.30 -26.89 12.09
C ALA A 201 -10.20 -27.73 11.41
N ARG A 202 -9.34 -28.37 12.21
CA ARG A 202 -8.30 -29.28 11.69
C ARG A 202 -8.90 -30.51 10.98
N TRP A 203 -9.97 -31.08 11.52
CA TRP A 203 -10.66 -32.21 10.91
C TRP A 203 -11.28 -31.82 9.57
N THR A 204 -11.91 -30.65 9.50
CA THR A 204 -12.45 -30.08 8.26
C THR A 204 -11.38 -29.95 7.17
N LEU A 205 -10.21 -29.40 7.50
CA LEU A 205 -9.11 -29.25 6.52
C LEU A 205 -8.53 -30.60 6.09
N SER A 206 -8.41 -31.54 7.03
CA SER A 206 -7.88 -32.87 6.77
C SER A 206 -8.80 -33.65 5.81
N ARG A 207 -10.12 -33.49 5.94
CA ARG A 207 -11.11 -34.06 5.00
C ARG A 207 -11.01 -33.48 3.59
N LYS A 208 -10.56 -32.24 3.46
CA LYS A 208 -10.38 -31.54 2.17
C LYS A 208 -8.96 -31.69 1.61
N SER A 209 -8.12 -32.54 2.22
CA SER A 209 -6.71 -32.75 1.83
C SER A 209 -5.85 -31.48 1.80
N LEU A 210 -6.18 -30.49 2.65
CA LEU A 210 -5.46 -29.23 2.74
C LEU A 210 -4.49 -29.24 3.92
N GLY A 211 -3.23 -28.89 3.65
CA GLY A 211 -2.23 -28.69 4.69
C GLY A 211 -2.54 -27.45 5.53
N VAL A 212 -2.42 -27.55 6.85
CA VAL A 212 -2.71 -26.45 7.79
C VAL A 212 -1.84 -25.22 7.50
N GLY A 213 -0.55 -25.41 7.22
CA GLY A 213 0.36 -24.30 6.93
C GLY A 213 0.03 -23.56 5.63
N ILE A 214 -0.33 -24.30 4.58
CA ILE A 214 -0.68 -23.72 3.28
C ILE A 214 -2.00 -22.97 3.39
N PHE A 215 -3.00 -23.56 4.04
CA PHE A 215 -4.25 -22.88 4.33
C PHE A 215 -4.03 -21.59 5.10
N ALA A 216 -3.24 -21.63 6.18
CA ALA A 216 -2.99 -20.46 7.01
C ALA A 216 -2.30 -19.33 6.25
N VAL A 217 -1.25 -19.63 5.48
CA VAL A 217 -0.54 -18.64 4.67
C VAL A 217 -1.44 -18.09 3.56
N PHE A 218 -2.09 -18.97 2.80
CA PHE A 218 -2.95 -18.59 1.67
C PHE A 218 -4.09 -17.68 2.14
N THR A 219 -4.83 -18.12 3.15
CA THR A 219 -5.96 -17.37 3.70
C THR A 219 -5.47 -16.02 4.23
N THR A 220 -4.40 -15.99 5.04
CA THR A 220 -3.90 -14.73 5.60
C THR A 220 -3.51 -13.74 4.50
N VAL A 221 -2.75 -14.18 3.50
CA VAL A 221 -2.32 -13.30 2.39
C VAL A 221 -3.54 -12.85 1.59
N SER A 222 -4.49 -13.74 1.31
CA SER A 222 -5.72 -13.41 0.59
C SER A 222 -6.56 -12.38 1.34
N THR A 223 -6.79 -12.59 2.64
CA THR A 223 -7.56 -11.69 3.49
C THR A 223 -6.86 -10.34 3.65
N PHE A 224 -5.54 -10.33 3.88
CA PHE A 224 -4.75 -9.10 4.02
C PHE A 224 -4.63 -8.33 2.69
N ALA A 225 -4.43 -9.04 1.57
CA ALA A 225 -4.39 -8.43 0.26
C ALA A 225 -5.77 -7.99 -0.22
N ASN A 226 -6.84 -8.30 0.53
CA ASN A 226 -8.20 -7.97 0.15
C ASN A 226 -8.70 -8.73 -1.09
N CYS A 227 -8.11 -9.91 -1.37
CA CYS A 227 -8.44 -10.72 -2.54
C CYS A 227 -9.77 -11.42 -2.34
N GLY A 228 -9.82 -12.45 -1.50
CA GLY A 228 -11.05 -13.22 -1.25
C GLY A 228 -11.09 -14.66 -1.67
N PHE A 229 -9.97 -15.14 -2.16
CA PHE A 229 -9.82 -16.56 -2.34
C PHE A 229 -9.62 -17.23 -1.00
N VAL A 230 -10.30 -18.35 -0.84
CA VAL A 230 -10.09 -19.28 0.25
C VAL A 230 -9.86 -20.66 -0.37
N PRO A 231 -8.96 -21.49 0.17
CA PRO A 231 -8.66 -22.81 -0.40
C PRO A 231 -9.84 -23.79 -0.43
N THR A 232 -10.94 -23.46 0.25
CA THR A 232 -12.15 -24.26 0.35
C THR A 232 -13.19 -23.80 -0.67
N ASN A 233 -13.91 -24.76 -1.26
CA ASN A 233 -14.93 -24.46 -2.28
C ASN A 233 -16.13 -23.68 -1.72
N GLU A 234 -16.51 -23.95 -0.47
CA GLU A 234 -17.58 -23.23 0.21
C GLU A 234 -17.10 -21.93 0.88
N ASN A 235 -15.90 -21.45 0.53
CA ASN A 235 -15.30 -20.26 1.12
C ASN A 235 -15.23 -20.38 2.66
N MET A 236 -15.40 -19.28 3.40
CA MET A 236 -15.42 -19.26 4.87
C MET A 236 -16.69 -19.82 5.50
N MET A 237 -17.69 -20.27 4.72
CA MET A 237 -18.94 -20.80 5.28
C MET A 237 -18.71 -22.04 6.18
N VAL A 238 -17.69 -22.83 5.85
CA VAL A 238 -17.31 -24.03 6.62
C VAL A 238 -16.86 -23.68 8.04
N PHE A 239 -16.36 -22.47 8.25
CA PHE A 239 -15.86 -21.95 9.53
C PHE A 239 -16.83 -20.95 10.17
N SER A 240 -18.11 -20.92 9.76
CA SER A 240 -19.13 -20.00 10.29
C SER A 240 -19.34 -20.09 11.82
N ARG A 241 -18.96 -21.22 12.44
CA ARG A 241 -19.02 -21.40 13.90
C ARG A 241 -17.72 -21.03 14.62
N ASP A 242 -16.63 -20.84 13.88
CA ASP A 242 -15.30 -20.57 14.42
C ASP A 242 -15.11 -19.06 14.67
N LEU A 243 -15.77 -18.56 15.72
CA LEU A 243 -15.76 -17.14 16.13
C LEU A 243 -14.36 -16.50 16.11
N PRO A 244 -13.30 -17.09 16.72
CA PRO A 244 -12.01 -16.43 16.81
C PRO A 244 -11.33 -16.30 15.44
N LEU A 245 -11.52 -17.28 14.55
CA LEU A 245 -11.00 -17.23 13.19
C LEU A 245 -11.66 -16.10 12.40
N LEU A 246 -12.99 -16.01 12.47
CA LEU A 246 -13.75 -14.98 11.75
C LEU A 246 -13.40 -13.56 12.20
N VAL A 247 -13.19 -13.35 13.51
CA VAL A 247 -12.77 -12.05 14.05
C VAL A 247 -11.33 -11.72 13.64
N LEU A 248 -10.42 -12.70 13.69
CA LEU A 248 -9.04 -12.54 13.26
C LEU A 248 -8.95 -12.13 11.79
N LEU A 249 -9.67 -12.82 10.91
CA LEU A 249 -9.71 -12.53 9.48
C LEU A 249 -10.38 -11.20 9.19
N ALA A 250 -11.48 -10.87 9.86
CA ALA A 250 -12.13 -9.55 9.70
C ALA A 250 -11.19 -8.40 10.14
N ALA A 251 -10.43 -8.56 11.22
CA ALA A 251 -9.44 -7.58 11.64
C ALA A 251 -8.32 -7.43 10.60
N LEU A 252 -7.82 -8.54 10.07
CA LEU A 252 -6.78 -8.55 9.04
C LEU A 252 -7.26 -7.89 7.74
N ALA A 253 -8.49 -8.15 7.33
CA ALA A 253 -9.14 -7.56 6.15
C ALA A 253 -9.26 -6.03 6.26
N LEU A 254 -9.53 -5.51 7.46
CA LEU A 254 -9.61 -4.07 7.70
C LEU A 254 -8.23 -3.42 7.65
N VAL A 255 -7.22 -4.06 8.25
CA VAL A 255 -5.83 -3.59 8.28
C VAL A 255 -5.21 -3.59 6.88
N GLY A 256 -5.56 -4.55 6.03
CA GLY A 256 -5.06 -4.71 4.67
C GLY A 256 -5.38 -3.57 3.70
N ASN A 257 -6.44 -2.80 3.97
CA ASN A 257 -6.83 -1.70 3.09
C ASN A 257 -7.33 -0.47 3.89
N THR A 258 -8.56 -0.52 4.41
CA THR A 258 -9.22 0.70 4.94
C THR A 258 -8.60 1.30 6.19
N LEU A 259 -8.00 0.47 7.03
CA LEU A 259 -7.33 0.89 8.26
C LEU A 259 -5.81 0.97 8.07
N PHE A 260 -5.29 0.72 6.87
CA PHE A 260 -3.86 0.80 6.60
C PHE A 260 -3.29 2.19 6.92
N PRO A 261 -3.88 3.33 6.47
CA PRO A 261 -3.41 4.66 6.85
C PRO A 261 -3.35 4.90 8.37
N GLN A 262 -4.30 4.33 9.11
CA GLN A 262 -4.46 4.48 10.56
C GLN A 262 -3.41 3.65 11.30
N VAL A 263 -3.19 2.41 10.87
CA VAL A 263 -2.13 1.53 11.39
C VAL A 263 -0.78 2.15 11.10
N LEU A 264 -0.57 2.67 9.88
CA LEU A 264 0.65 3.36 9.51
C LEU A 264 0.91 4.59 10.39
N ALA A 265 -0.09 5.45 10.58
CA ALA A 265 0.03 6.63 11.45
C ALA A 265 0.33 6.24 12.90
N ALA A 266 -0.27 5.15 13.40
CA ALA A 266 0.02 4.62 14.73
C ALA A 266 1.45 4.09 14.84
N CYS A 267 1.92 3.31 13.86
CA CYS A 267 3.30 2.80 13.82
C CYS A 267 4.32 3.95 13.77
N VAL A 268 4.06 4.98 12.97
CA VAL A 268 4.87 6.20 12.91
C VAL A 268 4.93 6.88 14.28
N HIS A 269 3.79 7.02 14.97
CA HIS A 269 3.75 7.59 16.31
C HIS A 269 4.52 6.76 17.34
N VAL A 270 4.42 5.43 17.27
CA VAL A 270 5.17 4.52 18.15
C VAL A 270 6.67 4.65 17.93
N VAL A 271 7.13 4.66 16.67
CA VAL A 271 8.56 4.84 16.36
C VAL A 271 9.07 6.18 16.89
N TRP A 272 8.29 7.24 16.76
CA TRP A 272 8.62 8.54 17.35
C TRP A 272 8.74 8.49 18.88
N ARG A 273 7.80 7.83 19.56
CA ARG A 273 7.87 7.65 21.03
C ARG A 273 9.11 6.89 21.48
N LEU A 274 9.59 5.96 20.67
CA LEU A 274 10.79 5.16 20.95
C LEU A 274 12.11 5.89 20.61
N ARG A 275 12.05 6.97 19.84
CA ARG A 275 13.21 7.77 19.42
C ARG A 275 13.00 9.27 19.73
N PRO A 276 12.82 9.66 21.01
CA PRO A 276 12.54 11.04 21.38
C PRO A 276 13.75 11.99 21.19
N GLU A 277 14.97 11.44 21.06
CA GLU A 277 16.21 12.22 20.96
C GLU A 277 16.51 12.75 19.54
N GLU A 278 15.79 12.26 18.53
CA GLU A 278 15.90 12.78 17.17
C GLU A 278 14.87 13.91 16.96
N PRO A 279 15.24 15.02 16.27
CA PRO A 279 14.28 16.06 15.91
C PRO A 279 13.08 15.42 15.20
N PRO A 280 11.85 15.98 15.32
CA PRO A 280 10.66 15.38 14.75
C PRO A 280 10.94 15.00 13.31
N VAL A 281 10.97 13.69 13.04
CA VAL A 281 11.33 13.15 11.73
C VAL A 281 10.51 13.92 10.69
N PRO A 282 11.10 14.40 9.58
CA PRO A 282 10.38 15.15 8.56
C PRO A 282 9.11 14.41 8.07
N MET A 283 9.03 13.10 8.30
CA MET A 283 7.85 12.23 8.18
C MET A 283 6.56 12.78 8.80
N MET A 284 6.64 13.67 9.80
CA MET A 284 5.46 14.17 10.51
C MET A 284 4.78 15.36 9.84
N ILE A 285 5.36 15.93 8.77
CA ILE A 285 4.71 16.97 7.97
C ILE A 285 3.96 16.29 6.80
N PRO A 286 2.62 16.19 6.87
CA PRO A 286 1.84 15.57 5.80
C PRO A 286 2.02 16.35 4.49
N GLY A 287 2.43 15.67 3.42
CA GLY A 287 2.48 16.22 2.06
C GLY A 287 3.79 16.88 1.64
N GLU A 288 4.60 17.45 2.53
CA GLU A 288 5.76 18.28 2.13
C GLU A 288 7.09 17.50 1.95
N THR A 289 7.32 16.43 2.72
CA THR A 289 8.66 15.80 2.79
C THR A 289 8.72 14.42 2.12
N THR A 290 7.70 13.58 2.34
CA THR A 290 7.70 12.16 1.92
C THR A 290 6.80 11.87 0.73
N GLY A 291 5.79 12.71 0.43
CA GLY A 291 4.86 12.54 -0.69
C GLY A 291 4.24 11.14 -0.77
N TYR A 292 3.88 10.56 0.37
CA TYR A 292 3.27 9.22 0.47
C TYR A 292 1.77 9.35 0.76
N ASP A 293 0.94 8.95 -0.19
CA ASP A 293 -0.51 9.25 -0.21
C ASP A 293 -1.29 8.62 0.97
N HIS A 294 -0.80 7.51 1.53
CA HIS A 294 -1.46 6.88 2.69
C HIS A 294 -1.14 7.56 4.02
N LEU A 295 -0.22 8.52 4.06
CA LEU A 295 0.08 9.27 5.29
C LEU A 295 -0.92 10.44 5.44
N LEU A 296 -2.10 10.13 5.97
CA LEU A 296 -3.18 11.09 6.15
C LEU A 296 -3.03 11.88 7.47
N PRO A 297 -3.46 13.16 7.50
CA PRO A 297 -3.57 13.94 8.74
C PRO A 297 -4.45 13.22 9.79
N PRO A 298 -4.15 13.35 11.10
CA PRO A 298 -4.80 12.57 12.16
C PRO A 298 -6.32 12.81 12.25
N LEU A 299 -6.80 13.99 11.86
CA LEU A 299 -8.24 14.27 11.78
C LEU A 299 -8.92 13.48 10.64
N ARG A 300 -8.29 13.42 9.46
CA ARG A 300 -8.81 12.68 8.30
C ARG A 300 -8.79 11.17 8.57
N CYS A 301 -7.73 10.66 9.21
CA CYS A 301 -7.67 9.26 9.67
C CYS A 301 -8.83 8.89 10.59
N ARG A 302 -9.14 9.74 11.58
CA ARG A 302 -10.25 9.49 12.52
C ARG A 302 -11.61 9.53 11.83
N MET A 303 -11.82 10.49 10.92
CA MET A 303 -13.06 10.57 10.15
C MET A 303 -13.24 9.36 9.21
N LEU A 304 -12.16 8.91 8.58
CA LEU A 304 -12.18 7.68 7.76
C LEU A 304 -12.52 6.45 8.61
N ALA A 305 -11.90 6.29 9.78
CA ALA A 305 -12.23 5.19 10.68
C ALA A 305 -13.70 5.24 11.16
N ALA A 306 -14.19 6.43 11.53
CA ALA A 306 -15.57 6.62 11.98
C ALA A 306 -16.58 6.29 10.88
N THR A 307 -16.35 6.73 9.65
CA THR A 307 -17.22 6.42 8.51
C THR A 307 -17.21 4.94 8.16
N VAL A 308 -16.04 4.28 8.16
CA VAL A 308 -15.93 2.83 7.94
C VAL A 308 -16.70 2.06 9.02
N ALA A 309 -16.51 2.41 10.29
CA ALA A 309 -17.22 1.79 11.41
C ALA A 309 -18.74 1.99 11.32
N PHE A 310 -19.20 3.20 11.01
CA PHE A 310 -20.62 3.50 10.80
C PHE A 310 -21.24 2.61 9.72
N PHE A 311 -20.60 2.52 8.55
CA PHE A 311 -21.12 1.70 7.47
C PHE A 311 -21.09 0.21 7.82
N ILE A 312 -20.06 -0.30 8.52
CA ILE A 312 -20.02 -1.70 8.97
C ILE A 312 -21.17 -1.96 9.95
N ALA A 313 -21.36 -1.09 10.95
CA ALA A 313 -22.42 -1.23 11.94
C ALA A 313 -23.81 -1.19 11.30
N MET A 314 -24.05 -0.24 10.39
CA MET A 314 -25.32 -0.14 9.65
C MET A 314 -25.63 -1.43 8.88
N GLN A 315 -24.65 -1.98 8.18
CA GLN A 315 -24.85 -3.20 7.39
C GLN A 315 -25.00 -4.44 8.26
N ALA A 316 -24.21 -4.56 9.33
CA ALA A 316 -24.36 -5.64 10.30
C ALA A 316 -25.72 -5.59 11.01
N ALA A 317 -26.23 -4.39 11.34
CA ALA A 317 -27.55 -4.22 11.92
C ALA A 317 -28.66 -4.64 10.96
N LEU A 318 -28.55 -4.29 9.67
CA LEU A 318 -29.51 -4.72 8.65
C LEU A 318 -29.49 -6.25 8.46
N LEU A 319 -28.30 -6.85 8.39
CA LEU A 319 -28.11 -8.30 8.34
C LEU A 319 -28.74 -8.99 9.55
N CYS A 320 -28.44 -8.52 10.75
CA CYS A 320 -29.02 -9.06 11.98
C CYS A 320 -30.55 -8.88 12.01
N GLY A 321 -31.09 -7.76 11.52
CA GLY A 321 -32.52 -7.50 11.53
C GLY A 321 -33.32 -8.34 10.52
N MET A 322 -32.78 -8.52 9.31
CA MET A 322 -33.48 -9.22 8.23
C MET A 322 -33.24 -10.73 8.23
N GLU A 323 -32.03 -11.18 8.58
CA GLU A 323 -31.62 -12.58 8.42
C GLU A 323 -31.60 -13.39 9.73
N TRP A 324 -32.06 -12.83 10.86
CA TRP A 324 -32.00 -13.51 12.15
C TRP A 324 -32.63 -14.91 12.15
N GLY A 325 -33.74 -15.07 11.42
CA GLY A 325 -34.45 -16.34 11.23
C GLY A 325 -34.25 -17.01 9.86
N GLY A 326 -33.52 -16.34 8.96
CA GLY A 326 -33.24 -16.78 7.59
C GLY A 326 -31.86 -17.41 7.47
N ALA A 327 -30.94 -16.76 6.76
CA ALA A 327 -29.59 -17.28 6.50
C ALA A 327 -28.75 -17.52 7.77
N LEU A 328 -29.04 -16.82 8.87
CA LEU A 328 -28.34 -16.98 10.15
C LEU A 328 -28.97 -18.05 11.06
N ARG A 329 -29.92 -18.83 10.57
CA ARG A 329 -30.63 -19.85 11.36
C ARG A 329 -29.67 -20.98 11.77
N GLY A 330 -29.77 -21.43 13.03
CA GLY A 330 -28.96 -22.53 13.56
C GLY A 330 -27.61 -22.13 14.18
N LEU A 331 -27.33 -20.82 14.26
CA LEU A 331 -26.21 -20.23 14.97
C LEU A 331 -26.65 -19.63 16.32
N SER A 332 -25.74 -19.60 17.29
CA SER A 332 -25.98 -18.90 18.57
C SER A 332 -26.08 -17.39 18.37
N ALA A 333 -26.70 -16.65 19.29
CA ALA A 333 -26.89 -15.19 19.12
C ALA A 333 -25.55 -14.43 18.89
N VAL A 334 -24.48 -14.87 19.55
CA VAL A 334 -23.13 -14.28 19.38
C VAL A 334 -22.54 -14.65 18.02
N GLU A 335 -22.64 -15.92 17.62
CA GLU A 335 -22.23 -16.37 16.28
C GLU A 335 -22.96 -15.59 15.18
N LYS A 336 -24.25 -15.32 15.33
CA LYS A 336 -25.00 -14.55 14.35
C LYS A 336 -24.43 -13.15 14.15
N VAL A 337 -24.17 -12.45 15.26
CA VAL A 337 -23.61 -11.09 15.22
C VAL A 337 -22.22 -11.10 14.60
N VAL A 338 -21.35 -12.04 14.99
CA VAL A 338 -19.99 -12.13 14.41
C VAL A 338 -20.04 -12.46 12.92
N ASN A 339 -20.90 -13.40 12.48
CA ASN A 339 -21.07 -13.69 11.05
C ASN A 339 -21.60 -12.49 10.28
N ALA A 340 -22.56 -11.74 10.84
CA ALA A 340 -23.07 -10.52 10.21
C ALA A 340 -22.00 -9.43 10.10
N VAL A 341 -21.16 -9.26 11.13
CA VAL A 341 -20.04 -8.31 11.11
C VAL A 341 -18.96 -8.74 10.13
N SER A 342 -18.53 -9.99 10.14
CA SER A 342 -17.53 -10.52 9.20
C SER A 342 -18.01 -10.41 7.76
N LEU A 343 -19.28 -10.73 7.49
CA LEU A 343 -19.86 -10.56 6.15
C LEU A 343 -19.95 -9.07 5.76
N ALA A 344 -20.29 -8.18 6.70
CA ALA A 344 -20.32 -6.74 6.45
C ALA A 344 -18.93 -6.18 6.11
N VAL A 345 -17.88 -6.61 6.83
CA VAL A 345 -16.48 -6.28 6.53
C VAL A 345 -16.09 -6.81 5.16
N ASN A 346 -16.34 -8.09 4.91
CA ASN A 346 -15.87 -8.76 3.71
C ASN A 346 -16.56 -8.30 2.43
N SER A 347 -17.83 -7.88 2.51
CA SER A 347 -18.61 -7.42 1.36
C SER A 347 -18.00 -6.25 0.59
N ARG A 348 -17.14 -5.45 1.23
CA ARG A 348 -16.44 -4.31 0.60
C ARG A 348 -14.99 -4.61 0.28
N HIS A 349 -14.41 -5.60 0.94
CA HIS A 349 -12.97 -5.64 1.17
C HIS A 349 -12.34 -6.95 0.79
N THR A 350 -12.97 -8.09 1.00
CA THR A 350 -12.28 -9.37 0.81
C THR A 350 -13.12 -10.33 0.02
N GLY A 351 -14.39 -10.10 -0.35
CA GLY A 351 -15.15 -11.10 -1.13
C GLY A 351 -15.37 -12.46 -0.43
N GLU A 352 -14.86 -12.63 0.79
CA GLU A 352 -15.03 -13.83 1.61
C GLU A 352 -16.45 -13.91 2.17
N SER A 353 -17.13 -15.02 1.92
CA SER A 353 -18.51 -15.23 2.35
C SER A 353 -18.58 -16.26 3.48
N THR A 354 -19.13 -15.87 4.61
CA THR A 354 -19.45 -16.75 5.75
C THR A 354 -20.86 -17.34 5.66
N LEU A 355 -21.71 -16.75 4.82
CA LEU A 355 -23.09 -17.18 4.55
C LEU A 355 -23.31 -17.28 3.03
N ASP A 356 -24.32 -18.05 2.65
CA ASP A 356 -24.72 -18.20 1.25
C ASP A 356 -25.44 -16.94 0.75
N LEU A 357 -24.74 -16.18 -0.10
CA LEU A 357 -25.20 -14.94 -0.73
C LEU A 357 -26.51 -15.10 -1.51
N SER A 358 -26.82 -16.32 -1.99
CA SER A 358 -28.04 -16.60 -2.76
C SER A 358 -29.30 -16.63 -1.90
N THR A 359 -29.16 -16.85 -0.59
CA THR A 359 -30.27 -16.98 0.36
C THR A 359 -30.62 -15.67 1.08
N LEU A 360 -29.78 -14.64 0.93
CA LEU A 360 -29.95 -13.35 1.57
C LEU A 360 -31.10 -12.53 0.96
N ALA A 361 -31.78 -11.76 1.81
CA ALA A 361 -32.81 -10.84 1.36
C ALA A 361 -32.28 -9.86 0.30
N PRO A 362 -33.04 -9.59 -0.77
CA PRO A 362 -32.60 -8.71 -1.86
C PRO A 362 -32.12 -7.32 -1.42
N ALA A 363 -32.72 -6.76 -0.36
CA ALA A 363 -32.33 -5.45 0.17
C ALA A 363 -30.88 -5.45 0.70
N VAL A 364 -30.44 -6.56 1.32
CA VAL A 364 -29.08 -6.69 1.85
C VAL A 364 -28.07 -6.80 0.70
N VAL A 365 -28.41 -7.57 -0.34
CA VAL A 365 -27.59 -7.70 -1.55
C VAL A 365 -27.43 -6.36 -2.26
N VAL A 366 -28.51 -5.59 -2.39
CA VAL A 366 -28.45 -4.23 -2.97
C VAL A 366 -27.56 -3.31 -2.13
N LEU A 367 -27.63 -3.38 -0.80
CA LEU A 367 -26.73 -2.61 0.06
C LEU A 367 -25.26 -3.00 -0.13
N MET A 368 -24.96 -4.30 -0.24
CA MET A 368 -23.61 -4.79 -0.56
C MET A 368 -23.11 -4.22 -1.90
N MET A 369 -23.94 -4.28 -2.94
CA MET A 369 -23.61 -3.76 -4.27
C MET A 369 -23.42 -2.23 -4.31
N THR A 370 -24.20 -1.49 -3.54
CA THR A 370 -24.07 -0.01 -3.50
C THR A 370 -22.81 0.43 -2.74
N ARG A 371 -22.45 -0.30 -1.69
CA ARG A 371 -21.26 -0.04 -0.87
C ARG A 371 -19.96 -0.23 -1.66
N THR A 372 -19.88 -1.22 -2.53
CA THR A 372 -18.70 -1.45 -3.39
C THR A 372 -18.53 -0.36 -4.45
N ARG A 373 -19.63 0.21 -4.97
CA ARG A 373 -19.60 1.25 -6.02
C ARG A 373 -19.34 2.67 -5.52
N ARG A 374 -19.91 3.08 -4.37
CA ARG A 374 -19.96 4.50 -3.95
C ARG A 374 -18.69 5.05 -3.31
N LEU A 375 -17.68 4.23 -2.97
CA LEU A 375 -16.42 4.76 -2.42
C LEU A 375 -15.44 5.20 -3.52
N MET A 376 -15.48 4.58 -4.71
CA MET A 376 -14.65 5.00 -5.84
C MET A 376 -14.92 6.45 -6.26
N SER A 377 -16.16 6.96 -6.09
CA SER A 377 -16.51 8.35 -6.36
C SER A 377 -16.09 9.30 -5.22
N VAL A 378 -16.25 8.90 -3.96
CA VAL A 378 -15.90 9.74 -2.80
C VAL A 378 -14.39 9.92 -2.65
N LEU A 379 -13.58 8.89 -2.93
CA LEU A 379 -12.11 9.03 -2.93
C LEU A 379 -11.60 9.89 -4.09
N ARG A 380 -12.32 9.93 -5.22
CA ARG A 380 -11.97 10.79 -6.36
C ARG A 380 -12.27 12.27 -6.09
N GLN A 381 -13.20 12.56 -5.18
CA GLN A 381 -13.58 13.92 -4.76
C GLN A 381 -12.68 14.52 -3.67
N VAL A 382 -11.80 13.72 -3.04
CA VAL A 382 -10.84 14.18 -2.01
C VAL A 382 -9.43 14.40 -2.60
N ARG A 383 -9.24 14.33 -3.92
CA ARG A 383 -8.13 15.07 -4.53
C ARG A 383 -8.46 16.55 -4.38
N PRO A 384 -7.68 17.35 -3.61
CA PRO A 384 -7.78 18.78 -3.79
C PRO A 384 -7.44 19.04 -5.25
N THR A 385 -8.37 19.63 -5.98
CA THR A 385 -8.02 20.46 -7.13
C THR A 385 -6.86 21.32 -6.69
N GLY A 386 -5.70 21.15 -7.33
CA GLY A 386 -4.50 21.92 -7.06
C GLY A 386 -4.73 23.36 -7.47
N CYS A 387 -5.41 24.13 -6.63
CA CYS A 387 -5.26 25.57 -6.58
C CYS A 387 -4.29 25.86 -5.45
N GLY A 388 -2.99 25.81 -5.78
CA GLY A 388 -1.95 26.35 -4.92
C GLY A 388 -2.14 27.86 -4.83
N TRP A 389 -2.48 28.35 -3.64
CA TRP A 389 -2.42 29.78 -3.35
C TRP A 389 -0.94 30.15 -3.20
N VAL A 390 -0.39 30.82 -4.21
CA VAL A 390 0.94 31.44 -4.11
C VAL A 390 0.76 32.84 -3.54
N GLU A 391 0.97 32.97 -2.23
CA GLU A 391 0.97 34.26 -1.55
C GLU A 391 2.29 35.00 -1.85
N ARG A 392 2.32 35.82 -2.91
CA ARG A 392 3.45 36.75 -3.13
C ARG A 392 3.35 37.91 -2.13
N ARG A 393 4.15 37.88 -1.07
CA ARG A 393 4.42 39.08 -0.26
C ARG A 393 5.39 40.00 -1.00
N GLY A 394 4.85 41.00 -1.69
CA GLY A 394 5.58 42.20 -2.11
C GLY A 394 5.11 43.41 -1.28
N PRO A 395 5.98 44.40 -1.01
CA PRO A 395 5.63 45.53 -0.15
C PRO A 395 4.71 46.48 -0.91
N ARG A 396 3.48 46.61 -0.41
CA ARG A 396 2.40 47.53 -0.82
C ARG A 396 1.50 47.01 -1.95
N SER A 397 0.19 47.04 -1.65
CA SER A 397 -0.99 46.70 -2.46
C SER A 397 -1.33 45.20 -2.62
N VAL A 398 -2.48 44.82 -2.03
CA VAL A 398 -3.15 43.52 -2.19
C VAL A 398 -4.00 43.61 -3.46
N ALA A 399 -3.64 42.83 -4.48
CA ALA A 399 -4.47 42.60 -5.66
C ALA A 399 -4.72 41.09 -5.79
N LEU A 400 -5.98 40.69 -5.65
CA LEU A 400 -6.47 39.33 -5.93
C LEU A 400 -6.88 39.29 -7.41
N GLU A 401 -6.00 38.81 -8.29
CA GLU A 401 -6.36 38.53 -9.67
C GLU A 401 -6.63 37.03 -9.85
N CYS A 402 -7.87 36.71 -10.24
CA CYS A 402 -8.32 35.37 -10.60
C CYS A 402 -8.17 35.23 -12.12
N TRP A 403 -7.16 34.48 -12.59
CA TRP A 403 -7.00 34.21 -14.03
C TRP A 403 -7.49 32.80 -14.38
N ASN A 404 -8.49 32.77 -15.26
CA ASN A 404 -9.02 31.64 -16.04
C ASN A 404 -9.74 30.49 -15.32
N CYS A 405 -11.03 30.72 -15.06
CA CYS A 405 -12.05 29.69 -15.25
C CYS A 405 -12.41 29.59 -16.74
N THR A 406 -12.02 28.52 -17.42
CA THR A 406 -12.73 28.04 -18.62
C THR A 406 -13.44 26.73 -18.27
N LEU A 407 -14.70 26.89 -17.86
CA LEU A 407 -15.76 25.90 -17.83
C LEU A 407 -16.31 25.76 -19.25
N VAL A 408 -16.18 24.60 -19.90
CA VAL A 408 -17.11 23.98 -20.88
C VAL A 408 -16.59 22.54 -21.09
N GLY A 409 -17.33 21.44 -21.04
CA GLY A 409 -18.74 21.13 -20.84
C GLY A 409 -18.88 19.60 -20.86
#